data_AF-A0A947QNE7-F1
#
_entry.id   AF-A0A947QNE7-F1
#
_cell.length_a   1.000
_cell.length_b   1.000
_cell.length_c   1.000
_cell.angle_alpha   90.00
_cell.angle_beta   90.00
_cell.angle_gamma   90.00
#
_symmetry.space_group_name_H-M   'P 1'
#
loop_
_entity.id
_entity.type
_entity.pdbx_description
1 polymer ?
#
loop_
_entity_poly.entity_id
_entity_poly.type
_entity_poly.pdbx_seq_one_letter_code
_entity_poly.pdbx_strand_id
1 'polypeptide(L)'
;MRKGYDQQMGVERRMMSDLDTRGVLGYATESVEFNSIIKSWESVRPKPGDFKNVYPDNEIATDAASVAEIKRSATYQREKTRDQVASEYVIMEQVYNGGLGEEVGVTPTSEYDDIKNGVDFVVAFPAEEGKDPVYIGVDVTTGPVITIQKKLGRTARGLKNSELANIKYYIDDENPDYKGNLSVPRVVVGIEPERVKQIYDNFITSKKNDIDPQFQAEMLDEMAGQLKEGLLYLIENFVGTGGEKLTTAEQILDFCQKKQHIIEKREPQVTKSVQSYFRALARVIELKKITPHSDVMSEGDRVAV
;
A
#
# COMPACT_ATOMS: atom_id res chain seq x y z
N MET A 1 20.21 24.27 -20.90
CA MET A 1 19.29 23.22 -20.42
C MET A 1 17.96 23.74 -19.86
N ARG A 2 17.83 24.99 -19.37
CA ARG A 2 16.53 25.55 -18.89
C ARG A 2 15.54 26.07 -19.95
N LYS A 3 15.92 26.20 -21.23
CA LYS A 3 15.01 26.71 -22.30
C LYS A 3 14.23 25.63 -23.06
N GLY A 4 14.56 24.34 -22.87
CA GLY A 4 13.84 23.22 -23.50
C GLY A 4 12.60 22.77 -22.72
N TYR A 5 12.59 22.98 -21.40
CA TYR A 5 11.51 22.57 -20.50
C TYR A 5 10.21 23.38 -20.73
N ASP A 6 10.32 24.68 -21.00
CA ASP A 6 9.15 25.55 -21.21
C ASP A 6 8.45 25.31 -22.56
N GLN A 7 9.19 24.82 -23.57
CA GLN A 7 8.61 24.52 -24.89
C GLN A 7 7.88 23.18 -24.90
N GLN A 8 8.29 22.22 -24.06
CA GLN A 8 7.65 20.90 -23.91
C GLN A 8 6.28 21.01 -23.22
N MET A 9 6.18 21.87 -22.19
CA MET A 9 4.94 22.19 -21.46
C MET A 9 3.86 22.90 -22.31
N GLY A 10 4.25 23.52 -23.43
CA GLY A 10 3.31 24.17 -24.37
C GLY A 10 2.65 23.19 -25.33
N VAL A 11 3.33 22.08 -25.64
CA VAL A 11 2.82 21.00 -26.49
C VAL A 11 1.98 20.02 -25.67
N GLU A 12 2.39 19.71 -24.44
CA GLU A 12 1.61 18.89 -23.49
C GLU A 12 0.26 19.54 -23.14
N ARG A 13 0.20 20.87 -22.97
CA ARG A 13 -1.07 21.57 -22.76
C ARG A 13 -2.06 21.47 -23.92
N ARG A 14 -1.59 21.28 -25.16
CA ARG A 14 -2.44 21.01 -26.33
C ARG A 14 -2.80 19.54 -26.48
N MET A 15 -1.92 18.62 -26.07
CA MET A 15 -2.23 17.19 -26.07
C MET A 15 -3.19 16.80 -24.92
N MET A 16 -3.17 17.55 -23.81
CA MET A 16 -4.10 17.36 -22.69
C MET A 16 -5.54 17.84 -22.97
N SER A 17 -5.81 18.63 -24.02
CA SER A 17 -7.19 18.96 -24.40
C SER A 17 -7.89 17.84 -25.17
N ASP A 18 -7.10 16.92 -25.75
CA ASP A 18 -7.59 15.91 -26.70
C ASP A 18 -7.63 14.49 -26.09
N LEU A 19 -7.09 14.31 -24.88
CA LEU A 19 -7.23 13.08 -24.09
C LEU A 19 -8.59 13.05 -23.39
N ASP A 20 -9.55 12.48 -24.11
CA ASP A 20 -10.81 11.88 -23.68
C ASP A 20 -11.16 12.07 -22.18
N THR A 21 -11.73 13.24 -21.92
CA THR A 21 -12.23 13.72 -20.63
C THR A 21 -13.46 12.95 -20.11
N ARG A 22 -13.82 11.81 -20.71
CA ARG A 22 -15.03 11.04 -20.34
C ARG A 22 -14.77 9.84 -19.43
N GLY A 23 -13.52 9.38 -19.30
CA GLY A 23 -13.17 8.26 -18.40
C GLY A 23 -12.61 8.70 -17.04
N VAL A 24 -11.86 9.80 -17.00
CA VAL A 24 -11.07 10.23 -15.83
C VAL A 24 -11.83 11.21 -14.92
N LEU A 25 -12.92 11.84 -15.40
CA LEU A 25 -13.59 12.98 -14.74
C LEU A 25 -14.88 12.65 -13.98
N GLY A 26 -15.15 11.39 -13.64
CA GLY A 26 -16.28 11.07 -12.75
C GLY A 26 -16.12 11.58 -11.31
N TYR A 27 -14.89 11.93 -10.91
CA TYR A 27 -14.52 12.13 -9.50
C TYR A 27 -13.60 13.34 -9.29
N ALA A 28 -13.78 14.40 -10.07
CA ALA A 28 -12.96 15.61 -9.96
C ALA A 28 -13.01 16.18 -8.54
N THR A 29 -11.86 16.24 -7.86
CA THR A 29 -11.66 17.18 -6.78
C THR A 29 -11.62 18.59 -7.38
N GLU A 30 -12.23 19.58 -6.76
CA GLU A 30 -12.27 20.94 -7.31
C GLU A 30 -10.88 21.61 -7.39
N SER A 31 -9.84 21.03 -6.75
CA SER A 31 -8.44 21.44 -6.91
C SER A 31 -7.80 20.86 -8.18
N VAL A 32 -7.22 21.74 -8.99
CA VAL A 32 -6.40 21.39 -10.16
C VAL A 32 -5.13 20.65 -9.73
N GLU A 33 -4.54 21.05 -8.61
CA GLU A 33 -3.32 20.49 -8.04
C GLU A 33 -3.52 19.02 -7.63
N PHE A 34 -4.58 18.70 -6.89
CA PHE A 34 -4.80 17.31 -6.49
C PHE A 34 -5.17 16.39 -7.66
N ASN A 35 -5.94 16.91 -8.64
CA ASN A 35 -6.17 16.17 -9.88
C ASN A 35 -4.85 15.88 -10.63
N SER A 36 -3.81 16.70 -10.44
CA SER A 36 -2.49 16.44 -11.01
C SER A 36 -1.76 15.29 -10.30
N ILE A 37 -1.90 15.16 -8.98
CA ILE A 37 -1.40 14.03 -8.18
C ILE A 37 -2.09 12.73 -8.60
N ILE A 38 -3.42 12.74 -8.71
CA ILE A 38 -4.17 11.56 -9.20
C ILE A 38 -3.65 11.16 -10.59
N LYS A 39 -3.51 12.14 -11.50
CA LYS A 39 -3.02 11.87 -12.86
C LYS A 39 -1.58 11.34 -12.87
N SER A 40 -0.69 11.80 -12.00
CA SER A 40 0.68 11.27 -11.95
C SER A 40 0.68 9.81 -11.52
N TRP A 41 -0.08 9.46 -10.49
CA TRP A 41 -0.20 8.07 -10.04
C TRP A 41 -0.90 7.15 -11.05
N GLU A 42 -1.99 7.62 -11.68
CA GLU A 42 -2.67 6.86 -12.74
C GLU A 42 -1.79 6.67 -13.98
N SER A 43 -0.85 7.59 -14.24
CA SER A 43 0.07 7.47 -15.38
C SER A 43 1.10 6.35 -15.21
N VAL A 44 1.48 6.04 -13.96
CA VAL A 44 2.43 4.96 -13.62
C VAL A 44 1.73 3.67 -13.22
N ARG A 45 0.40 3.65 -13.09
CA ARG A 45 -0.38 2.45 -12.77
C ARG A 45 -0.11 1.34 -13.80
N PRO A 46 0.31 0.13 -13.36
CA PRO A 46 0.55 -0.99 -14.26
C PRO A 46 -0.68 -1.36 -15.07
N LYS A 47 -0.53 -1.50 -16.39
CA LYS A 47 -1.62 -1.93 -17.27
C LYS A 47 -1.43 -3.40 -17.62
N PRO A 48 -2.47 -4.24 -17.52
CA PRO A 48 -2.36 -5.67 -17.87
C PRO A 48 -1.75 -5.93 -19.25
N GLY A 49 -2.03 -5.05 -20.23
CA GLY A 49 -1.47 -5.14 -21.58
C GLY A 49 0.06 -5.02 -21.65
N ASP A 50 0.71 -4.44 -20.64
CA ASP A 50 2.17 -4.35 -20.57
C ASP A 50 2.81 -5.71 -20.24
N PHE A 51 2.03 -6.69 -19.77
CA PHE A 51 2.49 -7.99 -19.26
C PHE A 51 2.32 -9.13 -20.25
N LYS A 52 2.14 -8.85 -21.54
CA LYS A 52 2.00 -9.88 -22.59
C LYS A 52 3.21 -10.82 -22.72
N ASN A 53 4.37 -10.40 -22.23
CA ASN A 53 5.57 -11.23 -22.16
C ASN A 53 5.62 -12.13 -20.91
N VAL A 54 4.70 -11.93 -19.95
CA VAL A 54 4.59 -12.69 -18.70
C VAL A 54 3.36 -13.59 -18.71
N TYR A 55 2.23 -13.09 -19.20
CA TYR A 55 0.94 -13.79 -19.24
C TYR A 55 0.41 -13.91 -20.67
N PRO A 56 -0.31 -15.00 -21.00
CA PRO A 56 -0.91 -15.18 -22.31
C PRO A 56 -2.09 -14.22 -22.54
N ASP A 57 -2.31 -13.80 -23.79
CA ASP A 57 -3.31 -12.79 -24.16
C ASP A 57 -4.73 -13.14 -23.71
N ASN A 58 -5.09 -14.42 -23.71
CA ASN A 58 -6.43 -14.88 -23.29
C ASN A 58 -6.66 -14.66 -21.78
N GLU A 59 -5.62 -14.79 -20.96
CA GLU A 59 -5.67 -14.56 -19.52
C GLU A 59 -5.83 -13.06 -19.24
N ILE A 60 -5.03 -12.21 -19.90
CA ILE A 60 -5.15 -10.74 -19.82
C ILE A 60 -6.55 -10.27 -20.26
N ALA A 61 -7.08 -10.85 -21.34
CA ALA A 61 -8.43 -10.52 -21.82
C ALA A 61 -9.52 -10.94 -20.83
N THR A 62 -9.37 -12.10 -20.18
CA THR A 62 -10.31 -12.60 -19.17
C THR A 62 -10.32 -11.69 -17.94
N ASP A 63 -9.14 -11.28 -17.49
CA ASP A 63 -8.98 -10.36 -16.37
C ASP A 63 -9.66 -9.01 -16.65
N ALA A 64 -9.39 -8.43 -17.82
CA ALA A 64 -9.99 -7.17 -18.27
C ALA A 64 -11.53 -7.28 -18.37
N ALA A 65 -12.05 -8.39 -18.89
CA ALA A 65 -13.49 -8.63 -18.95
C ALA A 65 -14.11 -8.69 -17.55
N SER A 66 -13.44 -9.34 -16.60
CA SER A 66 -13.91 -9.45 -15.21
C SER A 66 -13.95 -8.10 -14.48
N VAL A 67 -12.96 -7.23 -14.75
CA VAL A 67 -12.91 -5.86 -14.23
C VAL A 67 -14.07 -5.05 -14.81
N ALA A 68 -14.27 -5.13 -16.12
CA ALA A 68 -15.37 -4.43 -16.80
C ALA A 68 -16.74 -4.88 -16.27
N GLU A 69 -16.92 -6.16 -15.94
CA GLU A 69 -18.15 -6.69 -15.34
C GLU A 69 -18.39 -6.11 -13.94
N ILE A 70 -17.37 -6.13 -13.06
CA ILE A 70 -17.50 -5.58 -11.70
C ILE A 70 -17.80 -4.08 -11.75
N LYS A 71 -17.12 -3.33 -12.62
CA LYS A 71 -17.35 -1.89 -12.79
C LYS A 71 -18.78 -1.56 -13.24
N ARG A 72 -19.47 -2.46 -13.93
CA ARG A 72 -20.89 -2.29 -14.30
C ARG A 72 -21.85 -2.60 -13.16
N SER A 73 -21.39 -3.24 -12.08
CA SER A 73 -22.25 -3.59 -10.95
C SER A 73 -22.68 -2.34 -10.18
N ALA A 74 -23.95 -2.32 -9.75
CA ALA A 74 -24.48 -1.22 -8.95
C ALA A 74 -23.77 -1.08 -7.58
N THR A 75 -23.21 -2.17 -7.06
CA THR A 75 -22.43 -2.18 -5.81
C THR A 75 -21.15 -1.37 -5.99
N TYR A 76 -20.36 -1.65 -7.03
CA TYR A 76 -19.12 -0.92 -7.30
C TYR A 76 -19.36 0.58 -7.49
N GLN A 77 -20.41 0.94 -8.24
CA GLN A 77 -20.78 2.33 -8.50
C GLN A 77 -21.23 3.09 -7.23
N ARG A 78 -21.73 2.39 -6.21
CA ARG A 78 -22.11 2.99 -4.93
C ARG A 78 -20.95 3.07 -3.94
N GLU A 79 -20.06 2.09 -3.97
CA GLU A 79 -18.96 1.98 -3.01
C GLU A 79 -17.81 2.92 -3.37
N LYS A 80 -17.51 3.14 -4.66
CA LYS A 80 -16.42 4.04 -5.08
C LYS A 80 -16.85 5.51 -4.97
N THR A 81 -16.76 6.04 -3.76
CA THR A 81 -16.99 7.45 -3.46
C THR A 81 -15.75 8.29 -3.80
N ARG A 82 -15.94 9.60 -3.98
CA ARG A 82 -14.84 10.54 -4.19
C ARG A 82 -13.85 10.52 -3.02
N ASP A 83 -14.34 10.44 -1.79
CA ASP A 83 -13.49 10.45 -0.60
C ASP A 83 -12.62 9.19 -0.51
N GLN A 84 -13.15 8.04 -0.95
CA GLN A 84 -12.37 6.81 -1.01
C GLN A 84 -11.23 6.93 -2.02
N VAL A 85 -11.52 7.39 -3.24
CA VAL A 85 -10.48 7.62 -4.26
C VAL A 85 -9.45 8.63 -3.78
N ALA A 86 -9.88 9.74 -3.19
CA ALA A 86 -8.97 10.74 -2.65
C ALA A 86 -8.10 10.17 -1.53
N SER A 87 -8.65 9.31 -0.67
CA SER A 87 -7.90 8.69 0.42
C SER A 87 -6.76 7.81 -0.08
N GLU A 88 -7.00 6.98 -1.10
CA GLU A 88 -5.98 6.11 -1.69
C GLU A 88 -4.76 6.93 -2.13
N TYR A 89 -5.00 7.99 -2.91
CA TYR A 89 -3.93 8.85 -3.43
C TYR A 89 -3.27 9.71 -2.35
N VAL A 90 -4.02 10.19 -1.35
CA VAL A 90 -3.45 10.93 -0.22
C VAL A 90 -2.50 10.05 0.59
N ILE A 91 -2.89 8.80 0.87
CA ILE A 91 -2.02 7.87 1.60
C ILE A 91 -0.79 7.52 0.77
N MET A 92 -0.97 7.19 -0.51
CA MET A 92 0.16 6.91 -1.41
C MET A 92 1.15 8.08 -1.44
N GLU A 93 0.65 9.30 -1.59
CA GLU A 93 1.47 10.51 -1.60
C GLU A 93 2.19 10.72 -0.27
N GLN A 94 1.51 10.52 0.87
CA GLN A 94 2.15 10.59 2.19
C GLN A 94 3.27 9.56 2.35
N VAL A 95 3.06 8.31 1.91
CA VAL A 95 4.10 7.27 1.96
C VAL A 95 5.27 7.64 1.04
N TYR A 96 4.99 8.04 -0.21
CA TYR A 96 6.01 8.41 -1.19
C TYR A 96 6.90 9.57 -0.71
N ASN A 97 6.32 10.53 0.01
CA ASN A 97 7.06 11.67 0.56
C ASN A 97 7.74 11.38 1.91
N GLY A 98 7.88 10.10 2.31
CA GLY A 98 8.64 9.69 3.49
C GLY A 98 7.79 9.28 4.69
N GLY A 99 6.47 9.14 4.52
CA GLY A 99 5.55 8.71 5.57
C GLY A 99 5.85 7.32 6.15
N LEU A 100 6.67 6.50 5.48
CA LEU A 100 7.18 5.23 6.02
C LEU A 100 8.72 5.17 6.04
N GLY A 101 9.36 6.33 6.18
CA GLY A 101 10.81 6.47 6.13
C GLY A 101 11.31 6.88 4.73
N GLU A 102 12.58 7.25 4.67
CA GLU A 102 13.25 7.58 3.41
C GLU A 102 13.44 6.32 2.56
N GLU A 103 13.51 6.50 1.24
CA GLU A 103 13.83 5.45 0.26
C GLU A 103 12.82 4.29 0.19
N VAL A 104 11.54 4.53 0.45
CA VAL A 104 10.48 3.53 0.21
C VAL A 104 9.96 3.61 -1.23
N GLY A 105 9.88 2.45 -1.90
CA GLY A 105 9.18 2.31 -3.18
C GLY A 105 7.66 2.28 -2.96
N VAL A 106 6.93 3.02 -3.79
CA VAL A 106 5.45 3.04 -3.77
C VAL A 106 4.95 2.79 -5.18
N THR A 107 4.34 1.63 -5.39
CA THR A 107 3.83 1.25 -6.71
C THR A 107 2.32 1.02 -6.63
N PRO A 108 1.48 1.82 -7.31
CA PRO A 108 0.05 1.54 -7.42
C PRO A 108 -0.16 0.19 -8.11
N THR A 109 -1.18 -0.56 -7.69
CA THR A 109 -1.49 -1.85 -8.32
C THR A 109 -2.30 -1.66 -9.61
N SER A 110 -2.38 -2.69 -10.45
CA SER A 110 -3.28 -2.61 -11.62
C SER A 110 -4.75 -2.52 -11.18
N GLU A 111 -5.63 -2.02 -12.05
CA GLU A 111 -7.08 -2.01 -11.75
C GLU A 111 -7.63 -3.41 -11.46
N TYR A 112 -7.04 -4.44 -12.07
CA TYR A 112 -7.39 -5.82 -11.78
C TYR A 112 -7.04 -6.16 -10.33
N ASP A 113 -5.83 -5.83 -9.88
CA ASP A 113 -5.35 -6.14 -8.54
C ASP A 113 -6.07 -5.34 -7.45
N ASP A 114 -6.34 -4.04 -7.68
CA ASP A 114 -7.23 -3.23 -6.85
C ASP A 114 -8.59 -3.93 -6.69
N ILE A 115 -9.31 -4.16 -7.79
CA ILE A 115 -10.71 -4.60 -7.73
C ILE A 115 -10.83 -6.07 -7.31
N LYS A 116 -10.01 -6.96 -7.86
CA LYS A 116 -10.09 -8.40 -7.64
C LYS A 116 -9.29 -8.83 -6.43
N ASN A 117 -8.11 -8.28 -6.18
CA ASN A 117 -7.25 -8.72 -5.08
C ASN A 117 -7.37 -7.81 -3.85
N GLY A 118 -7.90 -6.59 -4.00
CA GLY A 118 -8.19 -5.67 -2.90
C GLY A 118 -6.93 -5.07 -2.30
N VAL A 119 -5.95 -4.74 -3.14
CA VAL A 119 -4.70 -4.08 -2.77
C VAL A 119 -4.57 -2.84 -3.65
N ASP A 120 -4.53 -1.66 -3.07
CA ASP A 120 -4.51 -0.39 -3.82
C ASP A 120 -3.11 -0.06 -4.31
N PHE A 121 -2.10 -0.31 -3.47
CA PHE A 121 -0.70 -0.14 -3.80
C PHE A 121 0.20 -1.09 -2.98
N VAL A 122 1.44 -1.22 -3.41
CA VAL A 122 2.49 -1.96 -2.71
C VAL A 122 3.53 -0.98 -2.22
N VAL A 123 3.93 -1.13 -0.95
CA VAL A 123 5.11 -0.50 -0.38
C VAL A 123 6.26 -1.49 -0.46
N ALA A 124 7.35 -1.08 -1.09
CA ALA A 124 8.61 -1.81 -1.14
C ALA A 124 9.62 -1.12 -0.22
N PHE A 125 10.14 -1.84 0.76
CA PHE A 125 11.30 -1.40 1.53
C PHE A 125 12.55 -1.99 0.90
N PRO A 126 13.57 -1.16 0.63
CA PRO A 126 14.76 -1.59 -0.07
C PRO A 126 15.45 -2.70 0.71
N ALA A 127 16.09 -3.60 -0.02
CA ALA A 127 16.90 -4.64 0.54
C ALA A 127 18.07 -4.05 1.34
N GLU A 128 18.27 -4.54 2.57
CA GLU A 128 19.59 -4.44 3.19
C GLU A 128 20.57 -5.36 2.43
N GLU A 129 21.86 -5.05 2.47
CA GLU A 129 22.91 -5.80 1.74
C GLU A 129 22.77 -7.33 1.94
N GLY A 130 22.55 -8.06 0.84
CA GLY A 130 22.41 -9.52 0.83
C GLY A 130 21.04 -10.07 1.27
N LYS A 131 20.01 -9.22 1.43
CA LYS A 131 18.63 -9.65 1.74
C LYS A 131 17.68 -9.35 0.59
N ASP A 132 16.51 -9.99 0.56
CA ASP A 132 15.44 -9.60 -0.37
C ASP A 132 14.72 -8.35 0.16
N PRO A 133 14.17 -7.50 -0.72
CA PRO A 133 13.29 -6.41 -0.32
C PRO A 133 12.07 -6.89 0.47
N VAL A 134 11.50 -6.01 1.29
CA VAL A 134 10.28 -6.29 2.06
C VAL A 134 9.11 -5.60 1.39
N TYR A 135 8.07 -6.36 1.04
CA TYR A 135 6.89 -5.81 0.39
C TYR A 135 5.66 -5.92 1.29
N ILE A 136 4.83 -4.88 1.31
CA ILE A 136 3.55 -4.85 2.00
C ILE A 136 2.48 -4.34 1.03
N GLY A 137 1.39 -5.08 0.88
CA GLY A 137 0.22 -4.63 0.14
C GLY A 137 -0.67 -3.78 1.05
N VAL A 138 -1.04 -2.59 0.60
CA VAL A 138 -1.88 -1.66 1.35
C VAL A 138 -3.25 -1.56 0.72
N ASP A 139 -4.28 -1.63 1.55
CA ASP A 139 -5.69 -1.45 1.20
C ASP A 139 -6.26 -0.29 2.02
N VAL A 140 -6.34 0.89 1.42
CA VAL A 140 -6.86 2.10 2.02
C VAL A 140 -8.37 2.03 2.09
N THR A 141 -8.95 2.58 3.15
CA THR A 141 -10.39 2.68 3.28
C THR A 141 -10.81 3.89 4.07
N THR A 142 -11.77 4.62 3.52
CA THR A 142 -12.61 5.56 4.25
C THR A 142 -13.97 4.91 4.43
N GLY A 143 -14.48 4.80 5.66
CA GLY A 143 -15.83 4.27 5.84
C GLY A 143 -16.15 3.82 7.25
N PRO A 144 -17.41 3.41 7.47
CA PRO A 144 -17.84 2.91 8.77
C PRO A 144 -17.05 1.65 9.15
N VAL A 145 -16.99 1.36 10.46
CA VAL A 145 -16.32 0.19 11.04
C VAL A 145 -16.65 -1.12 10.31
N ILE A 146 -17.88 -1.27 9.82
CA ILE A 146 -18.30 -2.48 9.08
C ILE A 146 -17.54 -2.68 7.76
N THR A 147 -17.14 -1.60 7.07
CA THR A 147 -16.35 -1.65 5.84
C THR A 147 -14.93 -2.10 6.14
N ILE A 148 -14.32 -1.53 7.19
CA ILE A 148 -13.01 -1.93 7.70
C ILE A 148 -13.02 -3.41 8.10
N GLN A 149 -14.04 -3.85 8.84
CA GLN A 149 -14.19 -5.26 9.24
C GLN A 149 -14.29 -6.21 8.04
N LYS A 150 -14.98 -5.83 6.96
CA LYS A 150 -15.04 -6.65 5.72
C LYS A 150 -13.66 -6.78 5.08
N LYS A 151 -12.90 -5.68 5.00
CA LYS A 151 -11.54 -5.65 4.45
C LYS A 151 -10.57 -6.49 5.30
N LEU A 152 -10.62 -6.36 6.64
CA LEU A 152 -9.86 -7.21 7.57
C LEU A 152 -10.27 -8.69 7.47
N GLY A 153 -11.55 -8.97 7.31
CA GLY A 153 -12.08 -10.33 7.12
C GLY A 153 -11.58 -10.99 5.82
N ARG A 154 -11.16 -10.21 4.81
CA ARG A 154 -10.47 -10.74 3.63
C ARG A 154 -9.05 -11.21 3.98
N THR A 155 -8.28 -10.39 4.70
CA THR A 155 -6.95 -10.77 5.20
C THR A 155 -7.02 -12.02 6.08
N ALA A 156 -7.97 -12.08 7.00
CA ALA A 156 -8.17 -13.24 7.88
C ALA A 156 -8.51 -14.54 7.12
N ARG A 157 -9.26 -14.45 6.00
CA ARG A 157 -9.54 -15.61 5.15
C ARG A 157 -8.29 -16.12 4.44
N GLY A 158 -7.43 -15.23 3.95
CA GLY A 158 -6.13 -15.63 3.38
C GLY A 158 -5.26 -16.33 4.42
N LEU A 159 -5.14 -15.75 5.62
CA LEU A 159 -4.37 -16.34 6.73
C LEU A 159 -4.82 -17.75 7.11
N LYS A 160 -6.13 -18.03 7.11
CA LYS A 160 -6.69 -19.37 7.36
C LYS A 160 -6.19 -20.43 6.38
N ASN A 161 -5.82 -20.02 5.16
CA ASN A 161 -5.25 -20.89 4.13
C ASN A 161 -3.72 -20.74 4.04
N SER A 162 -3.08 -20.00 4.94
CA SER A 162 -1.68 -19.57 4.81
C SER A 162 -1.39 -18.86 3.48
N GLU A 163 -2.36 -18.11 2.94
CA GLU A 163 -2.26 -17.35 1.69
C GLU A 163 -1.91 -15.88 1.95
N LEU A 164 -0.95 -15.37 1.18
CA LEU A 164 -0.64 -13.95 1.07
C LEU A 164 -1.56 -13.28 0.03
N ALA A 165 -1.69 -11.95 0.10
CA ALA A 165 -2.33 -11.23 -0.99
C ALA A 165 -1.47 -11.33 -2.25
N ASN A 166 -2.11 -11.50 -3.39
CA ASN A 166 -1.47 -11.69 -4.69
C ASN A 166 -1.66 -10.44 -5.55
N ILE A 167 -0.58 -9.89 -6.09
CA ILE A 167 -0.58 -8.80 -7.07
C ILE A 167 -0.05 -9.39 -8.36
N LYS A 168 -0.96 -9.63 -9.32
CA LYS A 168 -0.67 -10.33 -10.56
C LYS A 168 0.16 -9.48 -11.52
N TYR A 169 -0.17 -8.18 -11.60
CA TYR A 169 0.45 -7.25 -12.53
C TYR A 169 1.37 -6.27 -11.78
N TYR A 170 2.41 -6.80 -11.14
CA TYR A 170 3.39 -6.00 -10.40
C TYR A 170 4.64 -5.73 -11.24
N ILE A 171 5.14 -4.49 -11.14
CA ILE A 171 6.44 -4.05 -11.64
C ILE A 171 7.20 -3.51 -10.42
N ASP A 172 8.44 -3.94 -10.25
CA ASP A 172 9.32 -3.39 -9.23
C ASP A 172 10.08 -2.19 -9.83
N ASP A 173 9.83 -0.99 -9.30
CA ASP A 173 10.49 0.22 -9.77
C ASP A 173 12.01 0.23 -9.46
N GLU A 174 12.44 -0.49 -8.41
CA GLU A 174 13.86 -0.63 -8.04
C GLU A 174 14.54 -1.78 -8.77
N ASN A 175 13.77 -2.77 -9.23
CA ASN A 175 14.26 -3.89 -10.02
C ASN A 175 13.47 -4.02 -11.34
N PRO A 176 13.87 -3.28 -12.39
CA PRO A 176 13.17 -3.28 -13.68
C PRO A 176 13.06 -4.65 -14.36
N ASP A 177 13.90 -5.61 -13.97
CA ASP A 177 13.87 -6.97 -14.48
C ASP A 177 12.78 -7.83 -13.82
N TYR A 178 12.25 -7.40 -12.67
CA TYR A 178 11.14 -8.07 -12.00
C TYR A 178 9.79 -7.57 -12.50
N LYS A 179 9.07 -8.46 -13.19
CA LYS A 179 7.72 -8.22 -13.67
C LYS A 179 6.87 -9.48 -13.52
N GLY A 180 5.71 -9.34 -12.90
CA GLY A 180 4.74 -10.43 -12.78
C GLY A 180 4.09 -10.51 -11.42
N ASN A 181 3.91 -11.74 -10.93
CA ASN A 181 3.15 -12.02 -9.72
C ASN A 181 3.98 -11.82 -8.44
N LEU A 182 3.55 -10.90 -7.59
CA LEU A 182 4.08 -10.66 -6.25
C LEU A 182 3.10 -11.15 -5.17
N SER A 183 3.59 -11.80 -4.13
CA SER A 183 2.76 -12.19 -2.97
C SER A 183 3.24 -11.50 -1.70
N VAL A 184 2.34 -10.80 -1.01
CA VAL A 184 2.68 -9.91 0.12
C VAL A 184 1.71 -10.05 1.30
N PRO A 185 2.15 -9.77 2.53
CA PRO A 185 1.25 -9.48 3.63
C PRO A 185 0.41 -8.26 3.27
N ARG A 186 -0.88 -8.30 3.62
CA ARG A 186 -1.82 -7.21 3.36
C ARG A 186 -2.21 -6.52 4.66
N VAL A 187 -2.11 -5.21 4.67
CA VAL A 187 -2.62 -4.33 5.73
C VAL A 187 -3.73 -3.45 5.18
N VAL A 188 -4.70 -3.16 6.04
CA VAL A 188 -5.77 -2.19 5.75
C VAL A 188 -5.39 -0.90 6.44
N VAL A 189 -5.48 0.26 5.77
CA VAL A 189 -5.25 1.56 6.42
C VAL A 189 -6.56 2.33 6.44
N GLY A 190 -7.11 2.52 7.63
CA GLY A 190 -8.31 3.30 7.84
C GLY A 190 -7.98 4.78 8.00
N ILE A 191 -8.66 5.65 7.24
CA ILE A 191 -8.54 7.10 7.44
C ILE A 191 -9.92 7.76 7.44
N GLU A 192 -10.11 8.71 8.36
CA GLU A 192 -11.33 9.51 8.42
C GLU A 192 -11.41 10.49 7.26
N PRO A 193 -12.58 10.68 6.61
CA PRO A 193 -12.73 11.63 5.51
C PRO A 193 -12.26 13.05 5.84
N GLU A 194 -12.49 13.51 7.07
CA GLU A 194 -12.04 14.81 7.55
C GLU A 194 -10.51 14.91 7.58
N ARG A 195 -9.83 13.83 7.95
CA ARG A 195 -8.36 13.75 7.94
C ARG A 195 -7.80 13.71 6.53
N VAL A 196 -8.44 12.97 5.61
CA VAL A 196 -8.11 13.01 4.17
C VAL A 196 -8.17 14.45 3.65
N LYS A 197 -9.24 15.18 3.99
CA LYS A 197 -9.41 16.57 3.60
C LYS A 197 -8.33 17.48 4.19
N GLN A 198 -7.97 17.31 5.46
CA GLN A 198 -6.89 18.09 6.09
C GLN A 198 -5.55 17.88 5.37
N ILE A 199 -5.17 16.63 5.11
CA ILE A 199 -3.91 16.31 4.43
C ILE A 199 -3.94 16.88 3.00
N TYR A 200 -5.07 16.73 2.31
CA TYR A 200 -5.32 17.32 0.99
C TYR A 200 -5.17 18.86 1.00
N ASP A 201 -5.80 19.55 1.96
CA ASP A 201 -5.73 21.01 2.06
C ASP A 201 -4.30 21.48 2.38
N ASN A 202 -3.56 20.71 3.17
CA ASN A 202 -2.15 20.95 3.45
C ASN A 202 -1.31 20.87 2.16
N PHE A 203 -1.46 19.82 1.35
CA PHE A 203 -0.74 19.68 0.08
C PHE A 203 -0.95 20.88 -0.86
N ILE A 204 -2.18 21.39 -0.94
CA ILE A 204 -2.51 22.53 -1.82
C ILE A 204 -1.90 23.83 -1.28
N THR A 205 -1.96 24.05 0.03
CA THR A 205 -1.63 25.34 0.64
C THR A 205 -0.14 25.53 0.92
N SER A 206 0.55 24.50 1.38
CA SER A 206 1.95 24.61 1.82
C SER A 206 2.96 24.56 0.66
N LYS A 207 2.56 24.04 -0.51
CA LYS A 207 3.46 23.64 -1.63
C LYS A 207 4.61 22.72 -1.20
N LYS A 208 4.53 22.16 0.01
CA LYS A 208 5.47 21.21 0.57
C LYS A 208 4.67 19.97 0.94
N ASN A 209 5.12 18.83 0.46
CA ASN A 209 4.56 17.55 0.84
C ASN A 209 5.03 17.17 2.25
N ASP A 210 4.70 18.01 3.24
CA ASP A 210 5.07 17.77 4.63
C ASP A 210 4.29 16.54 5.11
N ILE A 211 5.03 15.57 5.63
CA ILE A 211 4.48 14.37 6.27
C ILE A 211 3.76 14.84 7.54
N ASP A 212 2.54 14.36 7.76
CA ASP A 212 1.87 14.57 9.05
C ASP A 212 2.40 13.55 10.07
N PRO A 213 3.21 13.96 11.08
CA PRO A 213 3.89 13.01 11.96
C PRO A 213 2.93 12.21 12.85
N GLN A 214 1.79 12.81 13.22
CA GLN A 214 0.78 12.11 13.99
C GLN A 214 0.13 11.03 13.13
N PHE A 215 -0.25 11.38 11.90
CA PHE A 215 -0.83 10.40 10.97
C PHE A 215 0.16 9.28 10.62
N GLN A 216 1.45 9.61 10.46
CA GLN A 216 2.51 8.63 10.27
C GLN A 216 2.59 7.64 11.44
N ALA A 217 2.56 8.12 12.69
CA ALA A 217 2.57 7.25 13.87
C ALA A 217 1.33 6.35 13.93
N GLU A 218 0.14 6.90 13.67
CA GLU A 218 -1.13 6.15 13.62
C GLU A 218 -1.09 5.05 12.55
N MET A 219 -0.60 5.37 11.34
CA MET A 219 -0.45 4.40 10.25
C MET A 219 0.52 3.28 10.62
N LEU A 220 1.68 3.60 11.19
CA LEU A 220 2.66 2.59 11.63
C LEU A 220 2.10 1.71 12.76
N ASP A 221 1.32 2.26 13.68
CA ASP A 221 0.64 1.52 14.74
C ASP A 221 -0.40 0.53 14.18
N GLU A 222 -1.24 0.99 13.25
CA GLU A 222 -2.24 0.16 12.58
C GLU A 222 -1.57 -0.99 11.80
N MET A 223 -0.53 -0.67 11.02
CA MET A 223 0.24 -1.67 10.27
C MET A 223 0.91 -2.69 11.19
N ALA A 224 1.59 -2.23 12.25
CA ALA A 224 2.26 -3.11 13.21
C ALA A 224 1.25 -4.04 13.91
N GLY A 225 0.09 -3.51 14.32
CA GLY A 225 -0.98 -4.28 14.93
C GLY A 225 -1.44 -5.43 14.04
N GLN A 226 -1.78 -5.14 12.78
CA GLN A 226 -2.28 -6.14 11.84
C GLN A 226 -1.23 -7.19 11.48
N LEU A 227 0.02 -6.78 11.25
CA LEU A 227 1.12 -7.71 10.94
C LEU A 227 1.43 -8.62 12.13
N LYS A 228 1.41 -8.07 13.36
CA LYS A 228 1.60 -8.82 14.60
C LYS A 228 0.51 -9.86 14.78
N GLU A 229 -0.76 -9.49 14.67
CA GLU A 229 -1.88 -10.43 14.81
C GLU A 229 -1.88 -11.49 13.69
N GLY A 230 -1.55 -11.10 12.45
CA GLY A 230 -1.43 -12.04 11.34
C GLY A 230 -0.31 -13.06 11.54
N LEU A 231 0.87 -12.62 11.99
CA LEU A 231 1.99 -13.49 12.30
C LEU A 231 1.70 -14.43 13.46
N LEU A 232 1.09 -13.91 14.53
CA LEU A 232 0.67 -14.71 15.69
C LEU A 232 -0.29 -15.82 15.26
N TYR A 233 -1.30 -15.48 14.45
CA TYR A 233 -2.25 -16.45 13.91
C TYR A 233 -1.54 -17.58 13.15
N LEU A 234 -0.60 -17.24 12.26
CA LEU A 234 0.15 -18.24 11.50
C LEU A 234 0.97 -19.15 12.41
N ILE A 235 1.62 -18.58 13.44
CA ILE A 235 2.39 -19.36 14.41
C ILE A 235 1.47 -20.32 15.16
N GLU A 236 0.36 -19.84 15.73
CA GLU A 236 -0.54 -20.65 16.55
C GLU A 236 -1.18 -21.81 15.77
N ASN A 237 -1.54 -21.57 14.49
CA ASN A 237 -2.29 -22.54 13.70
C ASN A 237 -1.41 -23.49 12.87
N PHE A 238 -0.20 -23.07 12.47
CA PHE A 238 0.62 -23.86 11.53
C PHE A 238 2.02 -24.23 12.05
N VAL A 239 2.58 -23.44 12.98
CA VAL A 239 3.92 -23.70 13.53
C VAL A 239 3.84 -24.39 14.91
N GLY A 240 2.90 -23.96 15.74
CA GLY A 240 2.76 -24.31 17.15
C GLY A 240 3.69 -23.49 18.05
N THR A 241 3.17 -22.95 19.15
CA THR A 241 3.93 -22.12 20.10
C THR A 241 4.75 -22.95 21.09
N GLY A 242 4.51 -24.26 21.20
CA GLY A 242 5.12 -25.09 22.24
C GLY A 242 4.70 -24.70 23.67
N GLY A 243 3.57 -24.00 23.83
CA GLY A 243 3.09 -23.50 25.12
C GLY A 243 3.63 -22.12 25.52
N GLU A 244 4.48 -21.50 24.69
CA GLU A 244 4.95 -20.13 24.91
C GLU A 244 3.79 -19.14 24.72
N LYS A 245 3.65 -18.19 25.65
CA LYS A 245 2.65 -17.11 25.57
C LYS A 245 3.28 -15.91 24.88
N LEU A 246 2.93 -15.71 23.61
CA LEU A 246 3.43 -14.60 22.78
C LEU A 246 2.40 -13.47 22.78
N THR A 247 2.77 -12.30 23.29
CA THR A 247 1.84 -11.16 23.46
C THR A 247 2.32 -9.86 22.81
N THR A 248 3.64 -9.65 22.74
CA THR A 248 4.24 -8.45 22.14
C THR A 248 4.88 -8.77 20.78
N ALA A 249 5.10 -7.74 19.96
CA ALA A 249 5.78 -7.90 18.68
C ALA A 249 7.21 -8.45 18.88
N GLU A 250 7.93 -7.98 19.88
CA GLU A 250 9.29 -8.43 20.19
C GLU A 250 9.34 -9.91 20.54
N GLN A 251 8.39 -10.39 21.36
CA GLN A 251 8.29 -11.81 21.71
C GLN A 251 8.03 -12.68 20.48
N ILE A 252 7.15 -12.22 19.59
CA ILE A 252 6.80 -12.94 18.36
C ILE A 252 7.99 -12.99 17.39
N LEU A 253 8.69 -11.87 17.20
CA LEU A 253 9.88 -11.79 16.34
C LEU A 253 11.01 -12.68 16.88
N ASP A 254 11.30 -12.61 18.18
CA ASP A 254 12.30 -13.46 18.84
C ASP A 254 11.95 -14.96 18.72
N PHE A 255 10.67 -15.32 18.89
CA PHE A 255 10.19 -16.68 18.67
C PHE A 255 10.48 -17.16 17.25
N CYS A 256 10.10 -16.37 16.23
CA CYS A 256 10.33 -16.72 14.83
C CYS A 256 11.81 -16.93 14.52
N GLN A 257 12.70 -16.07 15.04
CA GLN A 257 14.14 -16.22 14.87
C GLN A 257 14.65 -17.52 15.51
N LYS A 258 14.28 -17.80 16.77
CA LYS A 258 14.70 -19.03 17.48
C LYS A 258 14.17 -20.31 16.84
N LYS A 259 12.97 -20.25 16.25
CA LYS A 259 12.27 -21.41 15.66
C LYS A 259 12.37 -21.45 14.14
N GLN A 260 13.28 -20.69 13.53
CA GLN A 260 13.40 -20.63 12.07
C GLN A 260 13.59 -22.01 11.43
N HIS A 261 14.42 -22.87 12.03
CA HIS A 261 14.61 -24.26 11.59
C HIS A 261 13.34 -25.13 11.64
N ILE A 262 12.35 -24.79 12.47
CA ILE A 262 11.05 -25.46 12.52
C ILE A 262 10.16 -24.91 11.41
N ILE A 263 10.14 -23.58 11.25
CA ILE A 263 9.37 -22.88 10.22
C ILE A 263 9.77 -23.40 8.83
N GLU A 264 11.06 -23.51 8.55
CA GLU A 264 11.60 -23.98 7.27
C GLU A 264 11.23 -25.43 6.93
N LYS A 265 10.85 -26.24 7.93
CA LYS A 265 10.39 -27.62 7.73
C LYS A 265 8.89 -27.72 7.46
N ARG A 266 8.14 -26.61 7.54
CA ARG A 266 6.72 -26.57 7.22
C ARG A 266 6.49 -26.57 5.71
N GLU A 267 5.24 -26.72 5.32
CA GLU A 267 4.84 -26.62 3.92
C GLU A 267 5.34 -25.31 3.31
N PRO A 268 5.82 -25.29 2.06
CA PRO A 268 6.45 -24.11 1.45
C PRO A 268 5.59 -22.85 1.53
N GLN A 269 4.27 -23.00 1.40
CA GLN A 269 3.32 -21.90 1.51
C GLN A 269 3.26 -21.30 2.92
N VAL A 270 3.22 -22.15 3.95
CA VAL A 270 3.27 -21.71 5.36
C VAL A 270 4.58 -20.98 5.63
N THR A 271 5.70 -21.58 5.22
CA THR A 271 7.04 -21.00 5.39
C THR A 271 7.13 -19.62 4.75
N LYS A 272 6.68 -19.49 3.49
CA LYS A 272 6.64 -18.21 2.78
C LYS A 272 5.80 -17.18 3.52
N SER A 273 4.59 -17.54 3.93
CA SER A 273 3.68 -16.62 4.63
C SER A 273 4.23 -16.16 5.99
N VAL A 274 4.77 -17.07 6.80
CA VAL A 274 5.39 -16.72 8.09
C VAL A 274 6.59 -15.80 7.88
N GLN A 275 7.47 -16.12 6.93
CA GLN A 275 8.65 -15.28 6.65
C GLN A 275 8.27 -13.89 6.14
N SER A 276 7.27 -13.79 5.26
CA SER A 276 6.79 -12.49 4.76
C SER A 276 6.21 -11.63 5.88
N TYR A 277 5.34 -12.18 6.73
CA TYR A 277 4.80 -11.44 7.87
C TYR A 277 5.87 -11.08 8.91
N PHE A 278 6.83 -11.97 9.16
CA PHE A 278 7.97 -11.70 10.04
C PHE A 278 8.82 -10.52 9.56
N ARG A 279 9.23 -10.52 8.29
CA ARG A 279 10.05 -9.43 7.72
C ARG A 279 9.29 -8.10 7.71
N ALA A 280 8.02 -8.12 7.31
CA ALA A 280 7.16 -6.94 7.32
C ALA A 280 6.99 -6.35 8.73
N LEU A 281 6.67 -7.18 9.72
CA LEU A 281 6.52 -6.73 11.10
C LEU A 281 7.84 -6.16 11.65
N ALA A 282 8.96 -6.84 11.43
CA ALA A 282 10.26 -6.38 11.88
C ALA A 282 10.58 -4.98 11.32
N ARG A 283 10.32 -4.75 10.03
CA ARG A 283 10.57 -3.47 9.38
C ARG A 283 9.67 -2.36 9.94
N VAL A 284 8.37 -2.60 10.10
CA VAL A 284 7.46 -1.59 10.67
C VAL A 284 7.83 -1.24 12.11
N ILE A 285 8.24 -2.22 12.92
CA ILE A 285 8.69 -1.98 14.30
C ILE A 285 9.99 -1.16 14.33
N GLU A 286 10.90 -1.35 13.38
CA GLU A 286 12.10 -0.53 13.26
C GLU A 286 11.75 0.93 12.94
N LEU A 287 10.88 1.17 11.96
CA LEU A 287 10.42 2.50 11.58
C LEU A 287 9.77 3.25 12.75
N LYS A 288 8.98 2.53 13.56
CA LYS A 288 8.38 3.09 14.77
C LYS A 288 9.39 3.61 15.80
N LYS A 289 10.59 3.03 15.87
CA LYS A 289 11.64 3.44 16.82
C LYS A 289 12.33 4.73 16.41
N ILE A 290 12.38 5.02 15.11
CA ILE A 290 13.05 6.20 14.56
C ILE A 290 12.07 7.33 14.22
N THR A 291 10.77 7.04 14.15
CA THR A 291 9.72 8.04 13.97
C THR A 291 9.52 8.79 15.29
N PRO A 292 9.66 10.12 15.33
CA PRO A 292 9.46 10.89 16.56
C PRO A 292 8.02 10.70 17.07
N HIS A 293 7.86 10.18 18.29
CA HIS A 293 6.56 10.13 18.94
C HIS A 293 6.09 11.57 19.22
N SER A 294 4.84 11.87 18.84
CA SER A 294 4.17 13.15 19.11
C SER A 294 4.13 13.52 20.60
N ASP A 295 4.39 12.55 21.50
CA ASP A 295 4.44 12.73 22.95
C ASP A 295 5.68 13.49 23.46
N VAL A 296 6.63 13.88 22.59
CA VAL A 296 7.86 14.61 23.00
C VAL A 296 7.84 16.11 22.66
N MET A 297 6.75 16.63 22.08
CA MET A 297 6.60 18.09 21.92
C MET A 297 5.86 18.69 23.13
N SER A 298 6.45 18.57 24.32
CA SER A 298 6.14 19.52 25.39
C SER A 298 6.54 20.93 24.94
N GLU A 299 5.76 21.95 25.29
CA GLU A 299 5.88 23.36 24.85
C GLU A 299 7.24 24.06 25.12
N GLY A 300 8.28 23.34 25.56
CA GLY A 300 9.60 23.86 25.92
C GLY A 300 10.59 24.12 24.77
N ASP A 301 10.46 23.45 23.62
CA ASP A 301 11.50 23.47 22.58
C ASP A 301 11.27 24.49 21.45
N ARG A 302 10.32 25.42 21.62
CA ARG A 302 10.22 26.62 20.78
C ARG A 302 11.17 27.71 21.25
N VAL A 303 12.47 27.42 21.34
CA VAL A 303 13.50 28.48 21.39
C VAL A 303 14.72 28.10 20.55
N ALA A 304 14.89 28.90 19.48
CA ALA A 304 16.11 29.17 18.74
C ALA A 304 16.74 28.04 17.91
N VAL A 305 16.45 28.07 16.59
CA VAL A 305 17.47 28.35 15.54
C VAL A 305 16.82 29.21 14.45
#